data_AF-A0A8T4KJ93-F1
#
_entry.id   AF-A0A8T4KJ93-F1
#
_cell.length_a   1.000
_cell.length_b   1.000
_cell.length_c   1.000
_cell.angle_alpha   90.00
_cell.angle_beta   90.00
_cell.angle_gamma   90.00
#
_symmetry.space_group_name_H-M   'P 1'
#
loop_
_entity.id
_entity.type
_entity.pdbx_description
1 polymer ?
#
loop_
_entity_poly.entity_id
_entity_poly.type
_entity_poly.pdbx_seq_one_letter_code
_entity_poly.pdbx_strand_id
1 'polypeptide(L)' 'MNSFSFSIADLTALNAVMQTYLMEDMWKYINSLPRWPGAAMILDDNLEKIFTVNIRPRMSWHAGGTAIVI' A
#
# COMPACT_ATOMS: atom_id res chain seq x y z
N MET A 1 1.27 11.76 -16.50
CA MET A 1 0.49 10.82 -15.69
C MET A 1 1.44 9.75 -15.20
N ASN A 2 2.07 9.96 -14.04
CA ASN A 2 2.95 8.96 -13.44
C ASN A 2 2.06 8.03 -12.61
N SER A 3 1.74 6.87 -13.17
CA SER A 3 1.03 5.82 -12.46
C SER A 3 1.88 5.35 -11.29
N PHE A 4 1.46 5.69 -10.07
CA PHE A 4 1.96 5.05 -8.86
C PHE A 4 1.69 3.54 -9.00
N SER A 5 2.76 2.78 -9.22
CA SER A 5 2.72 1.33 -9.34
C SER A 5 3.76 0.82 -8.37
N PHE A 6 3.33 0.06 -7.37
CA PHE A 6 4.25 -0.64 -6.48
C PHE A 6 5.21 -1.50 -7.32
N SER A 7 6.50 -1.52 -6.97
CA SER A 7 7.46 -2.34 -7.68
C SER A 7 7.31 -3.81 -7.30
N ILE A 8 7.64 -4.72 -8.21
CA ILE A 8 7.65 -6.17 -7.94
C ILE A 8 8.61 -6.50 -6.78
N ALA A 9 9.68 -5.73 -6.64
CA ALA A 9 10.64 -5.87 -5.53
C ALA A 9 9.98 -5.54 -4.18
N ASP A 10 9.21 -4.45 -4.10
CA ASP A 10 8.50 -4.07 -2.86
C ASP A 10 7.47 -5.14 -2.46
N LEU A 11 6.74 -5.71 -3.43
CA LEU A 11 5.80 -6.79 -3.17
C LEU A 11 6.50 -8.07 -2.72
N THR A 12 7.63 -8.41 -3.33
CA THR A 12 8.39 -9.62 -2.98
C THR A 12 8.98 -9.50 -1.57
N ALA A 13 9.51 -8.33 -1.22
CA ALA A 13 10.00 -8.05 0.13
C ALA A 13 8.86 -8.12 1.16
N LEU A 14 7.69 -7.55 0.85
CA LEU A 14 6.51 -7.61 1.71
C LEU A 14 6.02 -9.06 1.92
N ASN A 15 5.99 -9.85 0.85
CA ASN A 15 5.64 -11.28 0.92
C ASN A 15 6.62 -12.08 1.77
N ALA A 16 7.92 -11.77 1.73
CA ALA A 16 8.92 -12.45 2.54
C ALA A 16 8.75 -12.15 4.05
N VAL A 17 8.17 -11.00 4.39
CA VAL A 17 7.91 -10.59 5.79
C VAL A 17 6.58 -11.13 6.30
N MET A 18 5.56 -11.26 5.46
CA MET A 18 4.23 -11.73 5.88
C MET A 18 4.11 -13.26 5.87
N GLN A 19 3.43 -13.82 6.86
CA GLN A 19 3.13 -15.25 6.97
C GLN A 19 2.16 -15.72 5.88
N THR A 20 2.71 -16.01 4.69
CA THR A 20 2.32 -16.96 3.61
C THR A 20 0.87 -17.15 3.12
N TYR A 21 -0.19 -16.73 3.81
CA TYR A 21 -1.57 -17.08 3.41
C TYR A 21 -2.27 -16.05 2.51
N LEU A 22 -1.80 -14.81 2.44
CA LEU A 22 -2.50 -13.71 1.75
C LEU A 22 -1.97 -13.38 0.34
N MET A 23 -0.97 -14.09 -0.17
CA MET A 23 -0.22 -13.65 -1.36
C MET A 23 -1.07 -13.54 -2.64
N GLU A 24 -1.92 -14.53 -2.95
CA GLU A 24 -2.79 -14.46 -4.14
C GLU A 24 -3.84 -13.34 -4.06
N ASP A 25 -4.32 -13.05 -2.85
CA ASP A 25 -5.36 -12.05 -2.65
C ASP A 25 -4.80 -10.63 -2.57
N MET A 26 -3.57 -10.46 -2.06
CA MET A 26 -2.90 -9.15 -2.01
C MET A 26 -2.79 -8.48 -3.38
N TRP A 27 -2.47 -9.22 -4.43
CA TRP A 27 -2.41 -8.67 -5.79
C TRP A 27 -3.76 -8.08 -6.21
N LYS A 28 -4.86 -8.74 -5.88
CA LYS A 28 -6.21 -8.25 -6.19
C LYS A 28 -6.53 -6.99 -5.40
N TYR A 29 -6.15 -6.94 -4.12
CA TYR A 29 -6.39 -5.76 -3.27
C TYR A 29 -5.51 -4.56 -3.66
N ILE A 30 -4.25 -4.78 -4.04
CA ILE A 30 -3.35 -3.70 -4.48
C ILE A 30 -3.84 -3.14 -5.81
N ASN A 31 -4.28 -4.01 -6.73
CA ASN A 31 -4.81 -3.59 -8.02
C ASN A 31 -6.18 -2.90 -7.91
N SER A 32 -6.98 -3.22 -6.89
CA SER A 32 -8.27 -2.56 -6.63
C SER A 32 -8.15 -1.26 -5.84
N LEU A 33 -6.95 -0.94 -5.34
CA LEU A 33 -6.73 0.28 -4.58
C LEU A 33 -6.92 1.52 -5.49
N PRO A 34 -7.77 2.49 -5.08
CA PRO A 34 -7.94 3.72 -5.84
C PRO A 34 -6.62 4.46 -6.03
N ARG A 35 -6.40 5.06 -7.21
CA ARG A 35 -5.13 5.75 -7.52
C ARG A 35 -5.10 7.23 -7.12
N TRP A 36 -5.92 7.64 -6.15
CA TRP A 36 -5.93 9.00 -5.63
C TRP A 36 -4.97 9.16 -4.43
N PRO A 37 -4.49 10.38 -4.14
CA PRO A 37 -3.67 10.62 -2.96
C PRO A 37 -4.40 10.22 -1.68
N GLY A 38 -3.71 9.49 -0.81
CA GLY A 38 -4.27 9.06 0.48
C GLY A 38 -4.91 7.67 0.47
N ALA A 39 -5.12 7.04 -0.69
CA ALA A 39 -5.46 5.62 -0.72
C ALA A 39 -4.31 4.79 -0.16
N ALA A 40 -4.61 3.99 0.86
CA ALA A 40 -3.65 3.11 1.50
C ALA A 40 -4.29 1.77 1.89
N MET A 41 -3.42 0.78 2.08
CA MET A 41 -3.78 -0.54 2.57
C MET A 41 -3.07 -0.77 3.90
N ILE A 42 -3.79 -1.29 4.88
CA ILE A 42 -3.25 -1.72 6.17
C ILE A 42 -3.35 -3.24 6.21
N LEU A 43 -2.24 -3.87 6.57
CA LEU A 43 -2.10 -5.31 6.73
C LEU A 43 -1.96 -5.57 8.23
N ASP A 44 -2.95 -6.25 8.81
CA ASP A 44 -2.96 -6.64 10.22
C ASP A 44 -2.64 -8.12 10.32
N ASP A 45 -1.47 -8.43 10.88
CA ASP A 45 -0.93 -9.78 11.05
C ASP A 45 -1.64 -10.57 12.15
N ASN A 46 -2.14 -9.91 13.19
CA ASN A 46 -2.85 -10.57 14.30
C ASN A 46 -4.31 -10.88 13.95
N LEU A 47 -4.95 -10.02 13.16
CA LEU A 47 -6.33 -10.21 12.73
C LEU A 47 -6.45 -10.97 11.41
N GLU A 48 -5.32 -11.24 10.74
CA GLU A 48 -5.25 -11.81 9.38
C GLU A 48 -6.15 -11.05 8.38
N LYS A 49 -6.17 -9.71 8.50
CA LYS A 49 -7.08 -8.85 7.73
C LYS A 49 -6.36 -7.75 6.98
N ILE A 50 -6.94 -7.43 5.83
CA ILE A 50 -6.55 -6.30 5.00
C ILE A 50 -7.63 -5.23 5.09
N PHE A 51 -7.23 -4.01 5.42
CA PHE A 51 -8.11 -2.85 5.41
C PHE A 51 -7.71 -1.89 4.30
N THR A 52 -8.68 -1.43 3.52
CA THR A 52 -8.49 -0.30 2.60
C THR A 52 -8.95 0.98 3.28
N VAL A 53 -8.09 1.99 3.29
CA VAL A 53 -8.34 3.25 4.00
C VAL A 53 -8.01 4.44 3.11
N ASN A 54 -8.65 5.57 3.40
CA ASN A 54 -8.30 6.86 2.83
C ASN A 54 -7.74 7.76 3.93
N ILE A 55 -6.44 8.03 3.87
CA ILE A 55 -5.70 8.83 4.84
C ILE A 55 -5.38 10.18 4.22
N ARG A 56 -5.72 11.27 4.92
CA ARG A 56 -5.34 12.63 4.50
C ARG A 56 -3.81 12.71 4.32
N PRO A 57 -3.30 13.05 3.13
CA PRO A 57 -1.85 13.22 2.92
C PRO A 57 -1.27 14.27 3.87
N ARG A 58 -0.09 14.00 4.43
CA ARG A 58 0.66 14.90 5.31
C ARG A 58 2.09 15.04 4.79
N MET A 59 2.70 16.20 4.96
CA MET A 59 4.12 16.38 4.64
C MET A 59 4.97 15.69 5.70
N SER A 60 5.89 14.81 5.27
CA SER A 60 6.84 14.16 6.16
C SER A 60 8.12 14.99 6.30
N TRP A 61 8.76 14.92 7.48
CA TRP A 61 9.95 15.71 7.83
C TRP A 61 11.17 15.41 6.95
N HIS A 62 11.33 14.16 6.51
CA HIS A 62 12.47 13.71 5.71
C HIS A 62 12.21 13.75 4.20
N ALA A 63 11.04 14.26 3.76
CA ALA A 63 10.69 14.54 2.36
C ALA A 63 11.15 13.49 1.31
N GLY A 64 11.18 12.20 1.66
CA GLY A 64 11.65 11.13 0.78
C GLY A 64 10.69 10.75 -0.36
N GLY A 65 9.50 11.36 -0.41
CA GLY A 65 8.48 11.13 -1.45
C GLY A 65 7.09 10.79 -0.90
N THR A 66 6.08 11.09 -1.71
CA THR A 66 4.63 11.26 -1.43
C THR A 66 4.23 12.56 -0.75
N ALA A 67 3.81 13.50 -1.61
CA ALA A 67 3.13 14.77 -1.37
C ALA A 67 2.36 15.07 -2.70
N ILE A 68 1.21 15.75 -2.85
CA ILE A 68 0.38 16.67 -2.05
C ILE A 68 -1.09 16.55 -2.58
N VAL A 69 -2.10 16.94 -1.80
CA VAL A 69 -3.36 17.49 -2.36
C VAL A 69 -3.30 18.99 -2.16
N ILE A 70 -3.58 19.75 -3.23
CA ILE A 70 -3.36 21.17 -3.58
C ILE A 70 -2.01 21.52 -4.23
#